data_AF-A0A8J3IWP9-F1
#
_entry.id   AF-A0A8J3IWP9-F1
#
_cell.length_a   1.000
_cell.length_b   1.000
_cell.length_c   1.000
_cell.angle_alpha   90.00
_cell.angle_beta   90.00
_cell.angle_gamma   90.00
#
_symmetry.space_group_name_H-M   'P 1'
#
loop_
_entity.id
_entity.type
_entity.pdbx_description
1 polymer ?
#
loop_
_entity_poly.entity_id
_entity_poly.type
_entity_poly.pdbx_seq_one_letter_code
_entity_poly.pdbx_strand_id
1 'polypeptide(L)'
;MTQIHDQPGGAESSRSSELIVTPAAVADTLRSPSLWRNRDFMLLWSGQLLSSVGSQVSLLAFPLLVLGITHSATLAGLVGALDSLPFALLCLPAGAFIDRWDRKRVMLICDSGRARCRSAASPARSTRAGDPQKDEPSP
;
A
#
# COMPACT_ATOMS: atom_id res chain seq x y z
N MET A 1 73.54 -6.18 38.97
CA MET A 1 73.68 -5.57 37.63
C MET A 1 72.67 -6.25 36.72
N THR A 2 71.39 -5.93 36.85
CA THR A 2 70.71 -4.74 36.27
C THR A 2 70.53 -4.89 34.77
N GLN A 3 69.35 -5.35 34.37
CA GLN A 3 68.59 -4.68 33.33
C GLN A 3 67.11 -5.02 33.53
N ILE A 4 66.44 -4.08 34.21
CA ILE A 4 65.00 -3.90 34.27
C ILE A 4 64.58 -3.45 32.86
N HIS A 5 63.87 -4.31 32.15
CA HIS A 5 63.19 -3.95 30.91
C HIS A 5 61.82 -3.38 31.28
N ASP A 6 61.78 -2.06 31.37
CA ASP A 6 60.60 -1.24 31.58
C ASP A 6 59.74 -1.22 30.30
N GLN A 7 58.49 -1.66 30.39
CA GLN A 7 57.48 -1.48 29.34
C GLN A 7 56.29 -0.78 30.00
N PRO A 8 56.13 0.54 29.81
CA PRO A 8 54.96 1.26 30.27
C PRO A 8 53.86 1.26 29.21
N GLY A 9 52.61 1.19 29.67
CA GLY A 9 51.51 1.94 29.08
C GLY A 9 51.03 1.50 27.69
N GLY A 10 50.04 0.60 27.68
CA GLY A 10 49.23 0.31 26.50
C GLY A 10 47.81 -0.07 26.89
N ALA A 11 47.24 0.70 27.82
CA ALA A 11 45.85 0.61 28.22
C ALA A 11 44.91 0.57 26.98
N GLU A 12 44.07 -0.45 26.92
CA GLU A 12 42.60 -0.30 26.86
C GLU A 12 41.97 0.49 25.69
N SER A 13 42.74 0.96 24.71
CA SER A 13 42.25 1.79 23.59
C SER A 13 41.87 0.98 22.34
N SER A 14 41.32 -0.22 22.52
CA SER A 14 40.32 -0.75 21.59
C SER A 14 38.93 -0.54 22.17
N ARG A 15 38.68 0.73 22.55
CA ARG A 15 37.46 1.48 22.25
C ARG A 15 36.57 0.63 21.34
N SER A 16 35.53 0.03 21.88
CA SER A 16 34.24 0.72 21.85
C SER A 16 34.09 1.42 20.50
N SER A 17 34.12 0.64 19.42
CA SER A 17 33.34 0.97 18.22
C SER A 17 31.88 0.83 18.63
N GLU A 18 31.49 1.72 19.54
CA GLU A 18 30.12 2.06 19.79
C GLU A 18 29.66 2.54 18.42
N LEU A 19 28.88 1.68 17.79
CA LEU A 19 28.05 1.98 16.65
C LEU A 19 27.13 3.12 17.10
N ILE A 20 27.66 4.34 17.16
CA ILE A 20 26.88 5.56 17.28
C ILE A 20 26.14 5.64 15.96
N VAL A 21 24.99 4.97 15.91
CA VAL A 21 23.93 5.27 14.97
C VAL A 21 23.60 6.73 15.23
N THR A 22 24.19 7.61 14.43
CA THR A 22 24.00 9.04 14.54
C THR A 22 22.49 9.30 14.51
N PRO A 23 21.88 9.87 15.57
CA PRO A 23 20.42 10.07 15.63
C PRO A 23 19.91 10.98 14.50
N ALA A 24 20.80 11.77 13.88
CA ALA A 24 20.52 12.56 12.69
C ALA A 24 20.12 11.71 11.46
N ALA A 25 20.71 10.53 11.27
CA ALA A 25 20.38 9.66 10.14
C ALA A 25 18.98 9.04 10.29
N VAL A 26 18.55 8.76 11.52
CA VAL A 26 17.20 8.28 11.82
C VAL A 26 16.18 9.41 11.62
N ALA A 27 16.52 10.65 11.98
CA ALA A 27 15.63 11.80 11.81
C ALA A 27 15.27 12.10 10.34
N ASP A 28 16.18 11.86 9.40
CA ASP A 28 15.90 12.05 7.97
C ASP A 28 14.95 10.99 7.40
N THR A 29 14.97 9.76 7.93
CA THR A 29 13.98 8.72 7.54
C THR A 29 12.56 9.03 8.04
N LEU A 30 12.41 9.89 9.05
CA LEU A 30 11.10 10.31 9.56
C LEU A 30 10.51 11.49 8.77
N ARG A 31 11.27 12.13 7.87
CA ARG A 31 10.73 13.13 6.93
C ARG A 31 9.99 12.44 5.78
N SER A 32 8.86 11.83 6.10
CA SER A 32 7.91 11.36 5.10
C SER A 32 7.30 12.57 4.37
N PRO A 33 7.35 12.64 3.03
CA PRO A 33 6.63 13.67 2.30
C PRO A 33 5.14 13.61 2.65
N SER A 34 4.51 14.76 2.82
CA SER A 34 3.10 14.80 3.21
C SER A 34 2.24 14.02 2.20
N LEU A 35 1.39 13.12 2.68
CA LEU A 35 0.54 12.27 1.83
C LEU A 35 -0.36 13.09 0.89
N TRP A 36 -0.76 14.28 1.35
CA TRP A 36 -1.53 15.28 0.61
C TRP A 36 -0.80 15.84 -0.61
N ARG A 37 0.54 15.76 -0.64
CA ARG A 37 1.38 16.21 -1.77
C ARG A 37 1.58 15.09 -2.81
N ASN A 38 1.24 13.85 -2.46
CA ASN A 38 1.35 12.71 -3.36
C ASN A 38 0.08 12.61 -4.23
N ARG A 39 0.22 12.91 -5.53
CA ARG A 39 -0.88 12.91 -6.50
C ARG A 39 -1.56 11.55 -6.64
N ASP A 40 -0.78 10.47 -6.64
CA ASP A 40 -1.29 9.11 -6.79
C ASP A 40 -2.12 8.70 -5.56
N PHE A 41 -1.67 9.09 -4.36
CA PHE A 41 -2.45 8.90 -3.14
C PHE A 41 -3.78 9.65 -3.19
N MET A 42 -3.78 10.93 -3.61
CA MET A 42 -5.02 11.71 -3.70
C MET A 42 -5.98 11.17 -4.76
N LEU A 43 -5.48 10.63 -5.88
CA LEU A 43 -6.28 9.95 -6.90
C LEU A 43 -6.94 8.68 -6.35
N LEU A 44 -6.17 7.82 -5.67
CA LEU A 44 -6.70 6.61 -5.06
C LEU A 44 -7.70 6.93 -3.95
N TRP A 45 -7.38 7.91 -3.11
CA TRP A 45 -8.22 8.30 -1.99
C TRP A 45 -9.53 8.93 -2.45
N SER A 46 -9.48 9.85 -3.41
CA SER A 46 -10.69 10.47 -3.97
C SER A 46 -11.57 9.46 -4.71
N GLY A 47 -10.96 8.55 -5.48
CA GLY A 47 -11.68 7.43 -6.10
C GLY A 47 -12.35 6.52 -5.07
N GLN A 48 -11.62 6.10 -4.03
CA GLN A 48 -12.16 5.25 -2.98
C GLN A 48 -13.28 5.93 -2.20
N LEU A 49 -13.13 7.21 -1.90
CA LEU A 49 -14.21 7.99 -1.27
C LEU A 49 -15.44 8.06 -2.17
N LEU A 50 -15.27 8.42 -3.43
CA LEU A 50 -16.38 8.55 -4.37
C LEU A 50 -17.09 7.20 -4.57
N SER A 51 -16.35 6.11 -4.70
CA SER A 51 -16.90 4.77 -4.77
C SER A 51 -17.68 4.41 -3.51
N SER A 52 -17.12 4.68 -2.33
CA SER A 52 -17.78 4.37 -1.05
C SER A 52 -19.09 5.16 -0.90
N VAL A 53 -19.06 6.46 -1.22
CA VAL A 53 -20.26 7.32 -1.18
C VAL A 53 -21.29 6.83 -2.21
N GLY A 54 -20.86 6.53 -3.43
CA GLY A 54 -21.73 5.98 -4.48
C GLY A 54 -22.43 4.70 -4.04
N SER A 55 -21.71 3.77 -3.41
CA SER A 55 -22.30 2.54 -2.86
C SER A 55 -23.36 2.82 -1.81
N GLN A 56 -23.12 3.74 -0.88
CA GLN A 56 -24.10 4.10 0.15
C GLN A 56 -25.34 4.79 -0.44
N VAL A 57 -25.17 5.60 -1.48
CA VAL A 57 -26.28 6.21 -2.21
C VAL A 57 -27.09 5.14 -2.94
N SER A 58 -26.44 4.21 -3.64
CA SER A 58 -27.12 3.10 -4.33
C SER A 58 -27.97 2.24 -3.38
N LEU A 59 -27.46 1.99 -2.18
CA LEU A 59 -28.17 1.22 -1.15
C LEU A 59 -29.52 1.83 -0.77
N LEU A 60 -29.64 3.16 -0.79
CA LEU A 60 -30.91 3.87 -0.56
C LEU A 60 -31.69 4.13 -1.85
N ALA A 61 -31.00 4.28 -2.98
CA ALA A 61 -31.60 4.56 -4.27
C ALA A 61 -32.48 3.38 -4.76
N PHE A 62 -32.02 2.15 -4.62
CA PHE A 62 -32.80 0.98 -5.07
C PHE A 62 -34.13 0.82 -4.34
N PRO A 63 -34.22 0.83 -3.00
CA PRO A 63 -35.49 0.75 -2.29
C PRO A 63 -36.43 1.92 -2.61
N LEU A 64 -35.89 3.15 -2.71
CA LEU A 64 -36.69 4.33 -3.06
C LEU A 64 -37.23 4.28 -4.49
N LEU A 65 -36.46 3.75 -5.44
CA LEU A 65 -36.90 3.53 -6.82
C LEU A 65 -38.03 2.49 -6.88
N VAL A 66 -37.89 1.37 -6.16
CA VAL A 66 -38.94 0.35 -6.06
C VAL A 66 -40.20 0.92 -5.40
N LEU A 67 -40.05 1.72 -4.34
CA LEU A 67 -41.17 2.40 -3.70
C LEU A 67 -41.88 3.35 -4.68
N GLY A 68 -41.14 4.09 -5.50
CA GLY A 68 -41.70 5.00 -6.50
C GLY A 68 -42.45 4.30 -7.63
N ILE A 69 -42.01 3.12 -8.07
CA ILE A 69 -42.65 2.36 -9.14
C ILE A 69 -43.82 1.52 -8.62
N THR A 70 -43.66 0.89 -7.46
CA THR A 70 -44.62 -0.08 -6.93
C THR A 70 -45.62 0.54 -5.94
N HIS A 71 -45.36 1.76 -5.44
CA HIS A 71 -46.16 2.44 -4.41
C HIS A 71 -46.38 1.65 -3.11
N SER A 72 -45.62 0.58 -2.89
CA SER A 72 -45.78 -0.34 -1.76
C SER A 72 -44.52 -0.39 -0.90
N ALA A 73 -44.63 0.12 0.33
CA ALA A 73 -43.54 0.15 1.29
C ALA A 73 -43.06 -1.25 1.73
N THR A 74 -43.95 -2.25 1.70
CA THR A 74 -43.62 -3.63 2.07
C THR A 74 -42.68 -4.29 1.05
N LEU A 75 -42.91 -4.05 -0.25
CA LEU A 75 -42.07 -4.57 -1.32
C LEU A 75 -40.70 -3.89 -1.35
N ALA A 76 -40.63 -2.58 -1.11
CA ALA A 76 -39.37 -1.86 -0.99
C ALA A 76 -38.51 -2.38 0.18
N GLY A 77 -39.13 -2.63 1.34
CA GLY A 77 -38.46 -3.23 2.49
C GLY A 77 -37.96 -4.67 2.24
N LEU A 78 -38.76 -5.48 1.52
CA LEU A 78 -38.38 -6.85 1.16
C LEU A 78 -37.18 -6.87 0.21
N VAL A 79 -37.14 -5.97 -0.78
CA VAL A 79 -36.01 -5.84 -1.70
C VAL A 79 -34.73 -5.46 -0.95
N GLY A 80 -34.79 -4.51 0.00
CA GLY A 80 -33.65 -4.18 0.85
C GLY A 80 -33.18 -5.34 1.73
N ALA A 81 -34.12 -6.15 2.25
CA ALA A 81 -33.80 -7.36 3.01
C ALA A 81 -33.10 -8.41 2.13
N LEU A 82 -33.59 -8.61 0.89
CA LEU A 82 -33.00 -9.52 -0.09
C LEU A 82 -31.62 -9.07 -0.57
N ASP A 83 -31.34 -7.77 -0.60
CA ASP A 83 -30.02 -7.23 -0.94
C ASP A 83 -28.97 -7.52 0.15
N SER A 84 -29.38 -7.45 1.43
CA SER A 84 -28.51 -7.78 2.57
C SER A 84 -28.38 -9.29 2.82
N LEU A 85 -29.33 -10.08 2.31
CA LEU A 85 -29.40 -11.53 2.51
C LEU A 85 -28.17 -12.31 1.99
N PRO A 86 -27.68 -12.12 0.76
CA PRO A 86 -26.48 -12.80 0.28
C PRO A 86 -25.25 -12.40 1.11
N PHE A 87 -25.17 -11.15 1.56
CA PHE A 87 -24.08 -10.73 2.43
C PHE A 87 -24.16 -11.46 3.78
N ALA A 88 -25.33 -11.55 4.42
CA ALA A 88 -25.51 -12.31 5.64
C ALA A 88 -25.22 -13.81 5.45
N LEU A 89 -25.71 -14.40 4.35
CA LEU A 89 -25.53 -15.82 4.03
C LEU A 89 -24.08 -16.18 3.69
N LEU A 90 -23.33 -15.27 3.07
CA LEU A 90 -21.92 -15.49 2.73
C LEU A 90 -21.00 -15.11 3.88
N CYS A 91 -21.31 -14.05 4.64
CA CYS A 91 -20.49 -13.58 5.75
C CYS A 91 -20.49 -14.57 6.93
N LEU A 92 -21.62 -15.22 7.22
CA LEU A 92 -21.72 -16.22 8.30
C LEU A 92 -20.80 -17.45 8.07
N PRO A 93 -20.82 -18.15 6.92
CA PRO A 93 -19.87 -19.20 6.62
C PRO A 93 -18.49 -18.62 6.33
N ALA A 94 -18.35 -17.44 5.70
CA ALA A 94 -17.04 -16.84 5.46
C ALA A 94 -16.30 -16.54 6.76
N GLY A 95 -16.97 -16.07 7.81
CA GLY A 95 -16.37 -15.89 9.14
C GLY A 95 -15.85 -17.20 9.72
N ALA A 96 -16.64 -18.28 9.62
CA ALA A 96 -16.21 -19.62 10.03
C ALA A 96 -15.11 -20.22 9.14
N PHE A 97 -15.08 -19.88 7.85
CA PHE A 97 -14.08 -20.35 6.89
C PHE A 97 -12.76 -19.58 7.01
N ILE A 98 -12.82 -18.28 7.31
CA ILE A 98 -11.63 -17.41 7.39
C ILE A 98 -10.84 -17.65 8.67
N ASP A 99 -11.53 -18.04 9.75
CA ASP A 99 -10.88 -18.49 10.99
C ASP A 99 -10.11 -19.82 10.78
N ARG A 100 -10.44 -20.57 9.72
CA ARG A 100 -9.77 -21.80 9.29
C ARG A 100 -8.81 -21.63 8.13
N TRP A 101 -8.84 -20.50 7.42
CA TRP A 101 -7.90 -20.23 6.34
C TRP A 101 -6.60 -19.68 6.92
N ASP A 102 -5.61 -20.57 7.03
CA ASP A 102 -4.21 -20.24 7.31
C ASP A 102 -3.80 -19.01 6.48
N ARG A 103 -3.60 -17.86 7.15
CA ARG A 103 -3.14 -16.59 6.55
C ARG A 103 -1.93 -16.78 5.61
N LYS A 104 -1.14 -17.84 5.84
CA LYS A 104 -0.02 -18.29 5.01
C LYS A 104 -0.43 -18.62 3.56
N ARG A 105 -1.57 -19.29 3.33
CA ARG A 105 -2.03 -19.64 1.97
C ARG A 105 -2.49 -18.42 1.18
N VAL A 106 -3.18 -17.48 1.84
CA VAL A 106 -3.58 -16.21 1.24
C VAL A 106 -2.35 -15.39 0.83
N MET A 107 -1.35 -15.32 1.72
CA MET A 107 -0.08 -14.66 1.43
C MET A 107 0.65 -15.31 0.25
N LEU A 108 0.68 -16.65 0.18
CA LEU A 108 1.31 -17.40 -0.91
C LEU A 108 0.62 -17.16 -2.27
N ILE A 109 -0.72 -17.07 -2.29
CA ILE A 109 -1.51 -16.78 -3.50
C ILE A 109 -1.28 -15.33 -3.96
N CYS A 110 -1.29 -14.37 -3.04
CA CYS A 110 -1.00 -12.97 -3.35
C CYS A 110 0.44 -12.78 -3.87
N ASP A 111 1.44 -13.42 -3.25
CA ASP A 111 2.83 -13.32 -3.71
C ASP A 111 3.05 -13.95 -5.08
N SER A 112 2.41 -15.09 -5.35
CA SER A 112 2.49 -15.71 -6.67
C SER A 112 1.77 -14.89 -7.76
N GLY A 113 0.66 -14.21 -7.42
CA GLY A 113 0.04 -13.23 -8.30
C GLY A 113 0.93 -12.00 -8.58
N ARG A 114 1.54 -11.43 -7.53
CA ARG A 114 2.48 -10.30 -7.65
C ARG A 114 3.71 -10.64 -8.49
N ALA A 115 4.29 -11.82 -8.30
CA ALA A 115 5.42 -12.30 -9.09
C ALA A 115 5.04 -12.40 -10.57
N ARG A 116 3.84 -12.93 -10.87
CA ARG A 116 3.33 -13.11 -12.24
C ARG A 116 3.02 -11.79 -12.95
N CYS A 117 2.55 -10.79 -12.21
CA CYS A 117 2.31 -9.44 -12.75
C CYS A 117 3.62 -8.68 -12.96
N ARG A 118 4.59 -8.82 -12.04
CA ARG A 118 5.91 -8.19 -12.17
C ARG A 118 6.68 -8.67 -13.40
N SER A 119 6.49 -9.91 -13.84
CA SER A 119 7.12 -10.40 -15.08
C SER A 119 6.53 -9.81 -16.37
N ALA A 120 5.35 -9.21 -16.34
CA ALA A 120 4.73 -8.60 -17.53
C ALA A 120 5.13 -7.12 -17.73
N ALA A 121 5.65 -6.47 -16.68
CA ALA A 121 6.07 -5.07 -16.72
C ALA A 121 7.59 -4.99 -16.69
N SER A 122 8.23 -5.37 -17.80
CA SER A 122 9.44 -4.67 -18.20
C SER A 122 8.96 -3.43 -18.96
N PRO A 123 8.90 -2.23 -18.35
CA PRO A 123 8.80 -1.04 -19.18
C PRO A 123 10.15 -0.97 -19.88
N ALA A 124 10.18 -1.51 -21.09
CA ALA A 124 11.19 -1.20 -22.08
C ALA A 124 11.28 0.32 -22.09
N ARG A 125 12.32 0.81 -21.41
CA ARG A 125 12.69 2.21 -21.29
C ARG A 125 12.78 2.70 -22.71
N SER A 126 11.73 3.37 -23.18
CA SER A 126 11.64 3.87 -24.53
C SER A 126 12.84 4.77 -24.74
N THR A 127 13.73 4.29 -25.60
CA THR A 127 14.83 5.00 -26.22
C THR A 127 14.27 6.27 -26.86
N ARG A 128 14.23 7.36 -26.10
CA ARG A 128 14.04 8.71 -26.65
C ARG A 128 15.38 9.43 -26.58
N ALA A 129 16.16 9.23 -27.64
CA ALA A 129 17.18 10.16 -28.09
C ALA A 129 17.46 9.87 -29.58
N GLY A 130 16.47 10.13 -30.44
CA GLY A 130 16.78 10.71 -31.75
C GLY A 130 17.00 12.19 -31.47
N ASP A 131 18.22 12.71 -31.59
CA ASP A 131 18.85 13.22 -32.83
C ASP A 131 18.22 14.57 -33.23
N PRO A 132 18.92 15.60 -33.80
CA PRO A 132 20.34 15.76 -34.14
C PRO A 132 20.95 17.09 -33.62
N GLN A 133 22.22 17.09 -33.17
CA GLN A 133 22.98 18.34 -33.00
C GLN A 133 23.76 18.63 -34.29
N LYS A 134 23.03 19.01 -35.34
CA LYS A 134 23.54 19.87 -36.41
C LYS A 134 23.16 21.28 -35.99
N ASP A 135 24.15 22.10 -35.67
CA ASP A 135 24.14 23.58 -35.73
C ASP A 135 25.35 24.08 -34.93
N GLU A 136 26.56 23.81 -35.43
CA GLU A 136 27.73 24.61 -35.05
C GLU A 136 28.05 25.51 -36.25
N PRO A 137 27.79 26.83 -36.17
CA PRO A 137 28.27 27.76 -37.16
C PRO A 137 29.74 28.05 -36.85
N SER A 138 30.65 27.51 -37.66
CA SER A 138 32.05 27.93 -37.62
C SER A 138 32.19 29.34 -38.24
N PRO A 139 33.01 30.22 -37.63
CA PRO A 139 33.12 31.65 -37.95
C PRO A 139 33.82 31.98 -39.27
#